data_AF-A0A961B299-F1
#
_entry.id   AF-A0A961B299-F1
#
_cell.length_a   1.000
_cell.length_b   1.000
_cell.length_c   1.000
_cell.angle_alpha   90.00
_cell.angle_beta   90.00
_cell.angle_gamma   90.00
#
_symmetry.space_group_name_H-M   'P 1'
#
loop_
_entity.id
_entity.type
_entity.pdbx_description
1 polymer ?
#
loop_
_entity_poly.entity_id
_entity_poly.type
_entity_poly.pdbx_seq_one_letter_code
_entity_poly.pdbx_strand_id
1 'polypeptide(L)'
;MEVIQDRVAAGKASRFQEAVERALDLGKGRIAVVDPESGDRAAFSRGWHSPDSDIELRPPTPHLFSFNHPLGACPHCRGFGRVIGLDLDRALPDKSLSIAEGVVKAFQGDTYQECQQDLERACRTQGVSTKIPFEDLPEEEQQWVIEGDGGDPEEAWQQGIWYGVRGFFDWLESRTYKMHVRVFLSRFRSYTECHHCRGGRLQPEALCYRVNGLTLPDLWKLPADRLAAFFEEIPPPANDKTAQLLHGEVLNRLRYLKHVGLGYLDLNRPTRTLSGGETERVNLTTCLGASLTNTLFVL
;
A
#
# COMPACT_ATOMS: atom_id res chain seq x y z
N MET A 1 -31.81 18.22 8.03
CA MET A 1 -32.96 18.77 8.75
C MET A 1 -33.04 18.03 10.07
N GLU A 2 -32.79 18.71 11.19
CA GLU A 2 -32.85 18.11 12.52
C GLU A 2 -34.26 18.26 13.08
N VAL A 3 -34.74 17.25 13.81
CA VAL A 3 -36.08 17.24 14.40
C VAL A 3 -35.92 17.00 15.89
N ILE A 4 -36.55 17.86 16.69
CA ILE A 4 -36.58 17.70 18.15
C ILE A 4 -37.51 16.54 18.48
N GLN A 5 -36.96 15.44 19.01
CA GLN A 5 -37.71 14.24 19.35
C GLN A 5 -38.35 14.31 20.75
N ASP A 6 -37.61 14.72 21.78
CA ASP A 6 -38.11 14.90 23.16
C ASP A 6 -37.27 15.95 23.90
N ARG A 7 -37.78 16.46 25.03
CA ARG A 7 -37.08 17.29 26.00
C ARG A 7 -37.13 16.59 27.36
N VAL A 8 -35.97 16.14 27.84
CA VAL A 8 -35.87 15.32 29.06
C VAL A 8 -35.02 16.03 30.10
N ALA A 9 -35.52 16.11 31.34
CA ALA A 9 -34.75 16.63 32.47
C ALA A 9 -33.75 15.59 32.98
N ALA A 10 -32.58 16.05 33.43
CA ALA A 10 -31.56 15.19 34.05
C ALA A 10 -32.12 14.43 35.26
N GLY A 11 -31.86 13.12 35.35
CA GLY A 11 -32.23 12.28 36.51
C GLY A 11 -33.30 11.21 36.27
N LYS A 12 -33.96 11.17 35.11
CA LYS A 12 -34.91 10.09 34.74
C LYS A 12 -34.29 9.13 33.72
N ALA A 13 -33.48 8.18 34.20
CA ALA A 13 -32.72 7.25 33.35
C ALA A 13 -33.59 6.46 32.35
N SER A 14 -34.74 5.92 32.79
CA SER A 14 -35.63 5.13 31.94
C SER A 14 -36.25 5.95 30.79
N ARG A 15 -36.74 7.16 31.09
CA ARG A 15 -37.30 8.06 30.06
C ARG A 15 -36.22 8.54 29.09
N PHE A 16 -35.02 8.82 29.60
CA PHE A 16 -33.90 9.20 28.74
C PHE A 16 -33.52 8.08 27.77
N GLN A 17 -33.48 6.83 28.24
CA GLN A 17 -33.23 5.67 27.38
C GLN A 17 -34.29 5.53 26.27
N GLU A 18 -35.58 5.62 26.61
CA GLU A 18 -36.67 5.53 25.61
C GLU A 18 -36.59 6.65 24.56
N ALA A 19 -36.30 7.88 24.98
CA ALA A 19 -36.13 9.02 24.09
C ALA A 19 -34.92 8.83 23.15
N VAL A 20 -33.78 8.38 23.69
CA VAL A 20 -32.56 8.09 22.92
C VAL A 20 -32.81 6.98 21.90
N GLU A 21 -33.47 5.88 22.28
CA GLU A 21 -33.80 4.79 21.35
C GLU A 21 -34.68 5.27 20.20
N ARG A 22 -35.77 6.00 20.50
CA ARG A 22 -36.65 6.57 19.46
C ARG A 22 -35.93 7.57 18.57
N ALA A 23 -35.10 8.44 19.15
CA ALA A 23 -34.33 9.42 18.39
C ALA A 23 -33.31 8.75 17.47
N LEU A 24 -32.64 7.69 17.94
CA LEU A 24 -31.74 6.89 17.11
C LEU A 24 -32.50 6.19 15.97
N ASP A 25 -33.67 5.60 16.23
CA ASP A 25 -34.43 4.90 15.19
C ASP A 25 -34.94 5.88 14.11
N LEU A 26 -35.50 7.03 14.51
CA LEU A 26 -35.94 8.07 13.58
C LEU A 26 -34.78 8.75 12.85
N GLY A 27 -33.65 8.92 13.54
CA GLY A 27 -32.42 9.51 13.02
C GLY A 27 -31.54 8.53 12.24
N LYS A 28 -32.03 7.32 11.92
CA LYS A 28 -31.29 6.26 11.20
C LYS A 28 -29.94 5.95 11.84
N GLY A 29 -29.92 5.86 13.16
CA GLY A 29 -28.75 5.60 13.98
C GLY A 29 -27.97 6.85 14.40
N ARG A 30 -28.45 8.07 14.14
CA ARG A 30 -27.78 9.32 14.53
C ARG A 30 -28.65 10.14 15.49
N ILE A 31 -28.04 10.72 16.53
CA ILE A 31 -28.70 11.67 17.45
C ILE A 31 -27.76 12.81 17.81
N ALA A 32 -28.33 13.92 18.26
CA ALA A 32 -27.61 14.96 18.97
C ALA A 32 -28.37 15.29 20.25
N VAL A 33 -27.63 15.44 21.35
CA VAL A 33 -28.13 15.96 22.62
C VAL A 33 -27.69 17.41 22.71
N VAL A 34 -28.65 18.30 22.95
CA VAL A 34 -28.39 19.74 23.08
C VAL A 34 -28.86 20.18 24.45
N ASP A 35 -27.98 20.83 25.20
CA ASP A 35 -28.35 21.55 26.41
C ASP A 35 -28.95 22.91 26.01
N PRO A 36 -30.24 23.16 26.32
CA PRO A 36 -30.90 24.39 25.93
C PRO A 36 -30.41 25.63 26.69
N GLU A 37 -29.77 25.49 27.86
CA GLU A 37 -29.30 26.63 28.66
C GLU A 37 -27.91 27.09 28.23
N SER A 38 -26.97 26.14 28.08
CA SER A 38 -25.60 26.43 27.64
C SER A 38 -25.47 26.52 26.12
N GLY A 39 -26.35 25.85 25.36
CA GLY A 39 -26.21 25.65 23.92
C GLY A 39 -25.25 24.53 23.54
N ASP A 40 -24.68 23.81 24.52
CA ASP A 40 -23.73 22.72 24.28
C ASP A 40 -24.39 21.58 23.50
N ARG A 41 -23.67 21.05 22.51
CA ARG A 41 -24.14 20.00 21.60
C ARG A 41 -23.18 18.82 21.61
N ALA A 42 -23.71 17.62 21.84
CA ALA A 42 -22.99 16.36 21.73
C ALA A 42 -23.70 15.43 20.74
N ALA A 43 -23.00 15.02 19.69
CA ALA A 43 -23.53 14.11 18.68
C ALA A 43 -23.12 12.65 18.97
N PHE A 44 -24.04 11.72 18.72
CA PHE A 44 -23.81 10.29 18.91
C PHE A 44 -24.37 9.51 17.72
N SER A 45 -23.77 8.35 17.45
CA SER A 45 -24.21 7.45 16.39
C SER A 45 -24.11 5.99 16.80
N ARG A 46 -25.01 5.15 16.29
CA ARG A 46 -24.89 3.69 16.28
C ARG A 46 -23.93 3.28 15.16
N GLY A 47 -23.06 2.30 15.45
CA GLY A 47 -22.11 1.76 14.47
C GLY A 47 -20.76 2.50 14.46
N TRP A 48 -19.97 2.26 13.42
CA TRP A 48 -18.60 2.75 13.29
C TRP A 48 -18.58 4.10 12.57
N HIS A 49 -19.20 5.11 13.17
CA HIS A 49 -19.31 6.45 12.57
C HIS A 49 -18.69 7.49 13.51
N SER A 50 -17.92 8.43 12.96
CA SER A 50 -17.36 9.55 13.73
C SER A 50 -18.35 10.73 13.73
N PRO A 51 -18.90 11.13 14.90
CA PRO A 51 -19.80 12.28 14.98
C PRO A 51 -19.14 13.62 14.61
N ASP A 52 -17.81 13.71 14.72
CA ASP A 52 -17.07 14.95 14.47
C ASP A 52 -16.72 15.13 12.99
N SER A 53 -16.32 14.04 12.32
CA SER A 53 -15.88 14.09 10.91
C SER A 53 -16.92 13.61 9.91
N ASP A 54 -18.07 13.11 10.38
CA ASP A 54 -19.16 12.50 9.58
C ASP A 54 -18.66 11.35 8.67
N ILE A 55 -17.57 10.69 9.07
CA ILE A 55 -16.98 9.55 8.34
C ILE A 55 -17.58 8.25 8.91
N GLU A 56 -18.16 7.45 8.02
CA GLU A 56 -18.58 6.08 8.32
C GLU A 56 -17.47 5.09 7.96
N LEU A 57 -17.00 4.34 8.95
CA LEU A 57 -16.02 3.27 8.82
C LEU A 57 -16.73 1.92 8.72
N ARG A 58 -16.10 1.02 7.97
CA ARG A 58 -16.56 -0.36 7.89
C ARG A 58 -16.16 -1.10 9.17
N PRO A 59 -17.01 -1.94 9.79
CA PRO A 59 -16.65 -2.72 10.96
C PRO A 59 -15.35 -3.52 10.77
N PRO A 60 -14.53 -3.69 11.84
CA PRO A 60 -13.28 -4.43 11.75
C PRO A 60 -13.57 -5.91 11.50
N THR A 61 -13.18 -6.39 10.31
CA THR A 61 -13.22 -7.81 9.96
C THR A 61 -11.81 -8.28 9.60
N PRO A 62 -11.46 -9.56 9.77
CA PRO A 62 -10.14 -10.05 9.39
C PRO A 62 -9.75 -9.75 7.93
N HIS A 63 -10.73 -9.78 7.01
CA HIS A 63 -10.51 -9.44 5.60
C HIS A 63 -10.14 -7.98 5.37
N LEU A 64 -10.60 -7.05 6.21
CA LEU A 64 -10.21 -5.64 6.16
C LEU A 64 -8.70 -5.44 6.43
N PHE A 65 -8.11 -6.33 7.23
CA PHE A 65 -6.71 -6.29 7.63
C PHE A 65 -5.81 -7.22 6.80
N SER A 66 -6.34 -7.79 5.71
CA SER A 66 -5.60 -8.68 4.82
C SER A 66 -5.25 -7.98 3.52
N PHE A 67 -3.96 -7.77 3.27
CA PHE A 67 -3.47 -7.28 1.97
C PHE A 67 -3.63 -8.29 0.83
N ASN A 68 -4.01 -9.54 1.14
CA ASN A 68 -4.32 -10.57 0.14
C ASN A 68 -5.80 -10.59 -0.25
N HIS A 69 -6.64 -9.81 0.43
CA HIS A 69 -8.06 -9.73 0.15
C HIS A 69 -8.41 -8.37 -0.45
N PRO A 70 -9.25 -8.28 -1.52
CA PRO A 70 -9.59 -7.00 -2.15
C PRO A 70 -10.18 -5.96 -1.19
N LEU A 71 -10.91 -6.42 -0.15
CA LEU A 71 -11.46 -5.54 0.89
C LEU A 71 -10.42 -4.89 1.80
N GLY A 72 -9.20 -5.41 1.90
CA GLY A 72 -8.16 -4.85 2.78
C GLY A 72 -6.97 -4.31 2.02
N ALA A 73 -6.68 -4.86 0.84
CA ALA A 73 -5.56 -4.49 -0.01
C ALA A 73 -5.67 -3.05 -0.50
N CYS A 74 -4.53 -2.33 -0.49
CA CYS A 74 -4.42 -1.04 -1.16
C CYS A 74 -4.77 -1.21 -2.65
N PRO A 75 -5.74 -0.45 -3.22
CA PRO A 75 -6.19 -0.64 -4.60
C PRO A 75 -5.11 -0.30 -5.63
N HIS A 76 -4.24 0.67 -5.33
CA HIS A 76 -3.18 1.13 -6.24
C HIS A 76 -2.08 0.08 -6.43
N CYS A 77 -1.56 -0.48 -5.35
CA CYS A 77 -0.54 -1.52 -5.42
C CYS A 77 -1.10 -2.94 -5.29
N ARG A 78 -2.42 -3.12 -5.23
CA ARG A 78 -3.12 -4.41 -5.03
C ARG A 78 -2.52 -5.26 -3.91
N GLY A 79 -2.18 -4.63 -2.79
CA GLY A 79 -1.57 -5.32 -1.65
C GLY A 79 -0.09 -5.69 -1.76
N PHE A 80 0.62 -5.30 -2.82
CA PHE A 80 2.06 -5.54 -2.96
C PHE A 80 2.95 -4.58 -2.15
N GLY A 81 2.42 -3.43 -1.72
CA GLY A 81 3.17 -2.37 -1.01
C GLY A 81 4.11 -1.55 -1.89
N ARG A 82 4.30 -1.97 -3.13
CA ARG A 82 5.16 -1.35 -4.12
C ARG A 82 4.42 -1.25 -5.44
N VAL A 83 4.69 -0.20 -6.18
CA VAL A 83 4.21 -0.04 -7.56
C VAL A 83 5.33 -0.41 -8.52
N ILE A 84 4.94 -0.98 -9.64
CA ILE A 84 5.85 -1.27 -10.73
C ILE A 84 5.93 0.01 -11.56
N GLY A 85 7.12 0.55 -11.75
CA GLY A 85 7.34 1.72 -12.58
C GLY A 85 8.53 1.52 -13.51
N LEU A 86 8.63 2.40 -14.51
CA LEU A 86 9.81 2.50 -15.36
C LEU A 86 11.02 2.96 -14.53
N ASP A 87 12.10 2.20 -14.60
CA ASP A 87 13.41 2.56 -14.11
C ASP A 87 14.18 3.25 -15.24
N LEU A 88 14.23 4.59 -15.20
CA LEU A 88 14.90 5.38 -16.24
C LEU A 88 16.39 5.10 -16.32
N ASP A 89 17.06 4.76 -15.22
CA ASP A 89 18.48 4.41 -15.23
C ASP A 89 18.73 3.01 -15.82
N ARG A 90 17.70 2.16 -15.93
CA ARG A 90 17.79 0.93 -16.72
C ARG A 90 17.43 1.14 -18.18
N ALA A 91 16.54 2.08 -18.46
CA ALA A 91 16.11 2.42 -19.82
C ALA A 91 17.19 3.22 -20.57
N LEU A 92 17.86 4.15 -19.87
CA LEU A 92 18.96 4.99 -20.33
C LEU A 92 20.17 4.80 -19.39
N PRO A 93 20.86 3.65 -19.45
CA PRO A 93 21.91 3.31 -18.48
C PRO A 93 23.22 4.06 -18.67
N ASP A 94 23.48 4.54 -19.89
CA ASP A 94 24.66 5.34 -20.22
C ASP A 94 24.22 6.64 -20.89
N LYS A 95 24.11 7.70 -20.08
CA LYS A 95 23.66 9.03 -20.53
C LYS A 95 24.77 9.82 -21.24
N SER A 96 26.00 9.29 -21.28
CA SER A 96 27.10 9.86 -22.08
C SER A 96 26.94 9.57 -23.57
N LEU A 97 26.10 8.60 -23.94
CA LEU A 97 25.72 8.34 -25.33
C LEU A 97 24.76 9.42 -25.84
N SER A 98 24.93 9.79 -27.10
CA SER A 98 23.97 10.61 -27.83
C SER A 98 22.72 9.81 -28.21
N ILE A 99 21.67 10.52 -28.65
CA ILE A 99 20.45 9.88 -29.17
C ILE A 99 20.77 8.96 -30.36
N ALA A 100 21.61 9.42 -31.30
CA ALA A 100 22.00 8.64 -32.48
C ALA A 100 22.89 7.43 -32.15
N GLU A 101 23.62 7.46 -31.03
CA GLU A 101 24.40 6.33 -30.52
C GLU A 101 23.54 5.33 -29.74
N GLY A 102 22.26 5.64 -29.51
CA GLY A 102 21.31 4.71 -28.93
C GLY A 102 21.23 4.75 -27.41
N VAL A 103 21.17 5.96 -26.83
CA VAL A 103 21.00 6.17 -25.37
C VAL A 103 19.84 5.36 -24.76
N VAL A 104 18.74 5.17 -25.51
CA VAL A 104 17.59 4.36 -25.05
C VAL A 104 17.84 2.89 -25.36
N LYS A 105 18.28 2.15 -24.35
CA LYS A 105 18.62 0.72 -24.44
C LYS A 105 17.47 -0.15 -24.95
N ALA A 106 16.23 0.22 -24.64
CA ALA A 106 15.05 -0.53 -25.07
C ALA A 106 14.87 -0.56 -26.60
N PHE A 107 15.42 0.42 -27.32
CA PHE A 107 15.27 0.56 -28.78
C PHE A 107 16.41 -0.09 -29.57
N GLN A 108 17.50 -0.51 -28.91
CA GLN A 108 18.71 -1.03 -29.59
C GLN A 108 18.63 -2.51 -30.00
N GLY A 109 17.45 -3.13 -29.92
CA GLY A 109 17.24 -4.53 -30.33
C GLY A 109 16.27 -4.66 -31.51
N ASP A 110 16.28 -5.82 -32.17
CA ASP A 110 15.51 -6.07 -33.39
C ASP A 110 14.00 -5.83 -33.28
N THR A 111 13.45 -5.93 -32.06
CA THR A 111 11.99 -5.84 -31.85
C THR A 111 11.47 -4.40 -31.85
N TYR A 112 12.27 -3.44 -31.39
CA TYR A 112 11.82 -2.05 -31.16
C TYR A 112 12.76 -1.02 -31.81
N GLN A 113 13.55 -1.45 -32.80
CA GLN A 113 14.43 -0.57 -33.56
C GLN A 113 13.65 0.55 -34.29
N GLU A 114 12.41 0.29 -34.68
CA GLU A 114 11.54 1.32 -35.28
C GLU A 114 11.34 2.52 -34.34
N CYS A 115 11.29 2.31 -33.02
CA CYS A 115 11.16 3.39 -32.03
C CYS A 115 12.38 4.31 -32.00
N GLN A 116 13.58 3.80 -32.30
CA GLN A 116 14.77 4.63 -32.47
C GLN A 116 14.61 5.57 -33.68
N GLN A 117 14.06 5.07 -34.78
CA GLN A 117 13.82 5.86 -35.98
C GLN A 117 12.74 6.93 -35.76
N ASP A 118 11.70 6.61 -34.99
CA ASP A 118 10.68 7.56 -34.57
C ASP A 118 11.28 8.69 -33.71
N LEU A 119 12.09 8.34 -32.72
CA LEU A 119 12.79 9.32 -31.87
C LEU A 119 13.67 10.25 -32.69
N GLU A 120 14.50 9.71 -33.59
CA GLU A 120 15.37 10.53 -34.46
C GLU A 120 14.59 11.40 -35.45
N ARG A 121 13.42 10.93 -35.91
CA ARG A 121 12.53 11.73 -36.76
C ARG A 121 11.93 12.88 -35.96
N ALA A 122 11.45 12.61 -34.76
CA ALA A 122 10.89 13.62 -33.88
C ALA A 122 11.92 14.67 -33.47
N CYS A 123 13.16 14.25 -33.13
CA CYS A 123 14.24 15.18 -32.80
C CYS A 123 14.53 16.16 -33.96
N ARG A 124 14.48 15.67 -35.21
CA ARG A 124 14.65 16.52 -36.40
C ARG A 124 13.53 17.56 -36.56
N THR A 125 12.30 17.20 -36.22
CA THR A 125 11.15 18.13 -36.26
C THR A 125 11.23 19.17 -35.15
N GLN A 126 11.61 18.74 -33.93
CA GLN A 126 11.65 19.58 -32.73
C GLN A 126 12.93 20.44 -32.63
N GLY A 127 13.97 20.10 -33.40
CA GLY A 127 15.27 20.78 -33.38
C GLY A 127 16.23 20.29 -32.28
N VAL A 128 15.96 19.13 -31.68
CA VAL A 128 16.79 18.50 -30.65
C VAL A 128 18.04 17.89 -31.28
N SER A 129 19.21 18.14 -30.69
CA SER A 129 20.48 17.60 -31.18
C SER A 129 20.58 16.09 -30.93
N THR A 130 20.77 15.29 -31.98
CA THR A 130 20.91 13.83 -31.84
C THR A 130 22.36 13.36 -31.68
N LYS A 131 23.34 14.28 -31.73
CA LYS A 131 24.77 13.95 -31.85
C LYS A 131 25.61 14.30 -30.63
N ILE A 132 25.04 15.02 -29.67
CA ILE A 132 25.72 15.32 -28.40
C ILE A 132 25.30 14.30 -27.35
N PRO A 133 26.13 14.04 -26.33
CA PRO A 133 25.76 13.23 -25.18
C PRO A 133 24.41 13.62 -24.61
N PHE A 134 23.59 12.65 -24.22
CA PHE A 134 22.25 12.92 -23.70
C PHE A 134 22.29 13.77 -22.42
N GLU A 135 23.29 13.56 -21.57
CA GLU A 135 23.51 14.37 -20.36
C GLU A 135 23.88 15.84 -20.64
N ASP A 136 24.42 16.12 -21.83
CA ASP A 136 24.77 17.47 -22.27
C ASP A 136 23.60 18.22 -22.95
N LEU A 137 22.48 17.54 -23.20
CA LEU A 137 21.28 18.19 -23.71
C LEU A 137 20.66 19.12 -22.65
N PRO A 138 20.00 20.22 -23.04
CA PRO A 138 19.19 21.01 -22.12
C PRO A 138 18.18 20.14 -21.37
N GLU A 139 17.93 20.42 -20.09
CA GLU A 139 17.01 19.62 -19.25
C GLU A 139 15.60 19.51 -19.87
N GLU A 140 15.11 20.57 -20.52
CA GLU A 140 13.83 20.57 -21.24
C GLU A 140 13.81 19.57 -22.40
N GLU A 141 14.91 19.46 -23.16
CA GLU A 141 15.05 18.50 -24.26
C GLU A 141 15.18 17.07 -23.72
N GLN A 142 15.96 16.87 -22.66
CA GLN A 142 16.04 15.56 -21.98
C GLN A 142 14.66 15.10 -21.50
N GLN A 143 13.92 16.01 -20.87
CA GLN A 143 12.59 15.72 -20.37
C GLN A 143 11.60 15.46 -21.51
N TRP A 144 11.68 16.20 -22.62
CA TRP A 144 10.86 15.96 -23.81
C TRP A 144 11.16 14.59 -24.45
N VAL A 145 12.42 14.16 -24.51
CA VAL A 145 12.75 12.81 -24.98
C VAL A 145 12.11 11.74 -24.09
N ILE A 146 12.12 11.94 -22.77
CA ILE A 146 11.58 10.98 -21.80
C ILE A 146 10.05 10.96 -21.79
N GLU A 147 9.42 12.13 -21.70
CA GLU A 147 7.97 12.28 -21.47
C GLU A 147 7.16 12.44 -22.77
N GLY A 148 7.79 12.86 -23.87
CA GLY A 148 7.13 13.15 -25.13
C GLY A 148 6.27 14.41 -25.10
N ASP A 149 5.40 14.55 -26.09
CA ASP A 149 4.43 15.66 -26.19
C ASP A 149 3.15 15.41 -25.35
N GLY A 150 3.12 14.32 -24.57
CA GLY A 150 1.99 13.90 -23.75
C GLY A 150 0.83 13.28 -24.56
N GLY A 151 -0.19 12.79 -23.85
CA GLY A 151 -1.36 12.12 -24.45
C GLY A 151 -1.25 10.60 -24.48
N ASP A 152 -2.18 9.95 -25.18
CA ASP A 152 -2.15 8.50 -25.36
C ASP A 152 -1.04 8.10 -26.36
N PRO A 153 -0.16 7.13 -26.01
CA PRO A 153 0.98 6.78 -26.84
C PRO A 153 0.60 6.16 -28.19
N GLU A 154 -0.56 5.49 -28.31
CA GLU A 154 -1.02 4.90 -29.56
C GLU A 154 -1.58 5.96 -30.51
N GLU A 155 -2.27 6.97 -29.98
CA GLU A 155 -2.69 8.16 -30.73
C GLU A 155 -1.50 9.01 -31.20
N ALA A 156 -0.54 9.27 -30.31
CA ALA A 156 0.66 10.04 -30.64
C ALA A 156 1.45 9.38 -31.79
N TRP A 157 1.63 8.06 -31.74
CA TRP A 157 2.27 7.30 -32.83
C TRP A 157 1.53 7.42 -34.16
N GLN A 158 0.19 7.33 -34.16
CA GLN A 158 -0.62 7.47 -35.39
C GLN A 158 -0.51 8.87 -36.00
N GLN A 159 -0.37 9.90 -35.18
CA GLN A 159 -0.22 11.29 -35.60
C GLN A 159 1.23 11.64 -35.98
N GLY A 160 2.18 10.72 -35.77
CA GLY A 160 3.61 10.96 -36.00
C GLY A 160 4.24 11.91 -34.98
N ILE A 161 3.62 12.05 -33.80
CA ILE A 161 4.08 12.87 -32.68
C ILE A 161 4.93 11.99 -31.74
N TRP A 162 5.87 12.60 -31.02
CA TRP A 162 6.73 11.85 -30.11
C TRP A 162 5.98 11.42 -28.85
N TYR A 163 5.80 10.11 -28.69
CA TYR A 163 5.12 9.51 -27.54
C TYR A 163 6.01 9.40 -26.29
N GLY A 164 7.29 9.75 -26.37
CA GLY A 164 8.21 9.68 -25.22
C GLY A 164 8.70 8.26 -24.92
N VAL A 165 9.86 8.17 -24.27
CA VAL A 165 10.33 6.88 -23.71
C VAL A 165 9.30 6.32 -22.72
N ARG A 166 8.70 7.17 -21.87
CA ARG A 166 7.67 6.74 -20.92
C ARG A 166 6.42 6.22 -21.63
N GLY A 167 5.91 6.93 -22.66
CA GLY A 167 4.75 6.48 -23.41
C GLY A 167 4.97 5.15 -24.14
N PHE A 168 6.18 4.87 -24.61
CA PHE A 168 6.53 3.53 -25.10
C PHE A 168 6.34 2.44 -24.04
N PHE A 169 6.83 2.69 -22.82
CA PHE A 169 6.68 1.74 -21.72
C PHE A 169 5.22 1.62 -21.27
N ASP A 170 4.45 2.71 -21.23
CA ASP A 170 3.03 2.70 -20.92
C ASP A 170 2.23 1.88 -21.95
N TRP A 171 2.54 2.04 -23.24
CA TRP A 171 1.99 1.21 -24.30
C TRP A 171 2.33 -0.27 -24.12
N LEU A 172 3.58 -0.62 -23.75
CA LEU A 172 3.94 -1.99 -23.42
C LEU A 172 3.17 -2.53 -22.20
N GLU A 173 2.89 -1.69 -21.19
CA GLU A 173 2.14 -2.09 -20.00
C GLU A 173 0.72 -2.55 -20.34
N SER A 174 0.07 -1.88 -21.30
CA SER A 174 -1.25 -2.28 -21.83
C SER A 174 -1.24 -3.68 -22.48
N ARG A 175 -0.07 -4.14 -22.95
CA ARG A 175 0.13 -5.41 -23.66
C ARG A 175 0.74 -6.52 -22.78
N THR A 176 0.71 -6.34 -21.45
CA THR A 176 1.24 -7.30 -20.47
C THR A 176 0.53 -8.65 -20.45
N TYR A 177 -0.59 -8.83 -21.16
CA TYR A 177 -1.19 -10.14 -21.39
C TYR A 177 -0.26 -11.08 -22.21
N LYS A 178 0.67 -10.54 -22.99
CA LYS A 178 1.68 -11.32 -23.74
C LYS A 178 2.89 -11.63 -22.86
N MET A 179 3.26 -12.91 -22.77
CA MET A 179 4.37 -13.35 -21.91
C MET A 179 5.72 -12.70 -22.26
N HIS A 180 6.08 -12.62 -23.54
CA HIS A 180 7.34 -12.01 -23.97
C HIS A 180 7.42 -10.51 -23.63
N VAL A 181 6.29 -9.80 -23.67
CA VAL A 181 6.20 -8.39 -23.25
C VAL A 181 6.50 -8.26 -21.75
N ARG A 182 5.94 -9.14 -20.91
CA ARG A 182 6.24 -9.15 -19.47
C ARG A 182 7.72 -9.42 -19.18
N VAL A 183 8.33 -10.37 -19.91
CA VAL A 183 9.75 -10.69 -19.76
C VAL A 183 10.61 -9.49 -20.17
N PHE A 184 10.28 -8.83 -21.27
CA PHE A 184 10.98 -7.62 -21.72
C PHE A 184 10.87 -6.49 -20.68
N LEU A 185 9.66 -6.16 -20.25
CA LEU A 185 9.39 -5.12 -19.26
C LEU A 185 10.12 -5.37 -17.93
N SER A 186 10.27 -6.64 -17.51
CA SER A 186 10.95 -6.97 -16.25
C SER A 186 12.39 -6.45 -16.15
N ARG A 187 13.05 -6.23 -17.30
CA ARG A 187 14.43 -5.71 -17.39
C ARG A 187 14.52 -4.22 -17.07
N PHE A 188 13.45 -3.47 -17.32
CA PHE A 188 13.41 -2.00 -17.20
C PHE A 188 12.52 -1.51 -16.06
N ARG A 189 11.99 -2.42 -15.24
CA ARG A 189 11.13 -2.10 -14.12
C ARG A 189 11.92 -1.94 -12.83
N SER A 190 11.61 -0.89 -12.10
CA SER A 190 11.93 -0.78 -10.67
C SER A 190 10.66 -1.03 -9.87
N TYR A 191 10.88 -1.45 -8.63
CA TYR A 191 9.80 -1.50 -7.65
C TYR A 191 10.02 -0.34 -6.70
N THR A 192 9.19 0.69 -6.82
CA THR A 192 9.19 1.81 -5.88
C THR A 192 8.11 1.58 -4.83
N GLU A 193 8.34 2.14 -3.64
CA GLU A 193 7.33 2.08 -2.59
C GLU A 193 6.03 2.74 -3.08
N CYS A 194 4.89 2.12 -2.79
CA CYS A 194 3.59 2.67 -3.17
C CYS A 194 3.34 3.98 -2.42
N HIS A 195 3.20 5.10 -3.12
CA HIS A 195 2.96 6.41 -2.51
C HIS A 195 1.61 6.50 -1.75
N HIS A 196 0.61 5.70 -2.15
CA HIS A 196 -0.69 5.68 -1.48
C HIS A 196 -0.66 5.00 -0.11
N CYS A 197 -0.06 3.82 -0.01
CA CYS A 197 -0.01 3.07 1.26
C CYS A 197 1.33 3.14 1.98
N ARG A 198 2.35 3.78 1.40
CA ARG A 198 3.72 3.94 1.95
C ARG A 198 4.31 2.61 2.44
N GLY A 199 4.22 1.61 1.57
CA GLY A 199 4.64 0.24 1.86
C GLY A 199 3.74 -0.53 2.82
N GLY A 200 2.66 0.08 3.33
CA GLY A 200 1.76 -0.52 4.31
C GLY A 200 0.74 -1.52 3.75
N ARG A 201 0.63 -1.62 2.42
CA ARG A 201 -0.13 -2.65 1.67
C ARG A 201 -1.65 -2.64 1.86
N LEU A 202 -2.17 -1.92 2.84
CA LEU A 202 -3.59 -1.84 3.17
C LEU A 202 -4.24 -0.55 2.63
N GLN A 203 -5.56 -0.58 2.50
CA GLN A 203 -6.37 0.59 2.16
C GLN A 203 -6.50 1.57 3.35
N PRO A 204 -6.82 2.86 3.09
CA PRO A 204 -6.90 3.89 4.13
C PRO A 204 -7.82 3.54 5.32
N GLU A 205 -8.96 2.91 5.07
CA GLU A 205 -9.95 2.56 6.10
C GLU A 205 -9.37 1.57 7.14
N ALA A 206 -8.51 0.65 6.70
CA ALA A 206 -7.84 -0.28 7.61
C ALA A 206 -6.81 0.45 8.49
N LEU A 207 -6.24 1.56 8.02
CA LEU A 207 -5.25 2.37 8.75
C LEU A 207 -5.90 3.26 9.83
N CYS A 208 -7.23 3.39 9.84
CA CYS A 208 -7.96 4.05 10.91
C CYS A 208 -7.97 3.24 12.22
N TYR A 209 -7.72 1.93 12.14
CA TYR A 209 -7.66 1.04 13.30
C TYR A 209 -6.26 1.00 13.88
N ARG A 210 -6.15 1.23 15.19
CA ARG A 210 -4.87 1.31 15.90
C ARG A 210 -4.90 0.50 17.18
N VAL A 211 -3.76 -0.11 17.51
CA VAL A 211 -3.49 -0.71 18.81
C VAL A 211 -2.42 0.14 19.47
N ASN A 212 -2.75 0.75 20.62
CA ASN A 212 -1.88 1.67 21.35
C ASN A 212 -1.20 2.72 20.44
N GLY A 213 -1.99 3.35 19.56
CA GLY A 213 -1.52 4.38 18.63
C GLY A 213 -0.88 3.88 17.33
N LEU A 214 -0.53 2.60 17.21
CA LEU A 214 0.11 2.02 16.01
C LEU A 214 -0.89 1.33 15.09
N THR A 215 -0.75 1.52 13.78
CA THR A 215 -1.52 0.77 12.77
C THR A 215 -0.92 -0.63 12.57
N LEU A 216 -1.67 -1.53 11.95
CA LEU A 216 -1.17 -2.89 11.69
C LEU A 216 0.12 -2.90 10.85
N PRO A 217 0.28 -2.08 9.78
CA PRO A 217 1.55 -1.98 9.08
C PRO A 217 2.71 -1.43 9.91
N ASP A 218 2.45 -0.54 10.88
CA ASP A 218 3.48 -0.06 11.79
C ASP A 218 3.99 -1.21 12.68
N LEU A 219 3.07 -2.04 13.19
CA LEU A 219 3.40 -3.22 13.97
C LEU A 219 4.23 -4.22 13.15
N TRP A 220 3.92 -4.43 11.87
CA TRP A 220 4.70 -5.33 11.01
C TRP A 220 6.14 -4.85 10.78
N LYS A 221 6.38 -3.54 10.85
CA LYS A 221 7.72 -2.95 10.68
C LYS A 221 8.57 -2.98 11.95
N LEU A 222 7.97 -3.32 13.10
CA LEU A 222 8.74 -3.56 14.32
C LEU A 222 9.46 -4.91 14.23
N PRO A 223 10.75 -4.97 14.62
CA PRO A 223 11.42 -6.24 14.87
C PRO A 223 10.62 -7.11 15.85
N ALA A 224 10.61 -8.42 15.63
CA ALA A 224 9.83 -9.37 16.39
C ALA A 224 10.08 -9.29 17.92
N ASP A 225 11.30 -8.97 18.35
CA ASP A 225 11.63 -8.77 19.77
C ASP A 225 10.95 -7.53 20.37
N ARG A 226 10.97 -6.40 19.66
CA ARG A 226 10.28 -5.16 20.05
C ARG A 226 8.77 -5.32 19.98
N LEU A 227 8.27 -6.04 18.99
CA LEU A 227 6.85 -6.32 18.86
C LEU A 227 6.35 -7.21 20.01
N ALA A 228 7.15 -8.18 20.46
CA ALA A 228 6.83 -8.98 21.64
C ALA A 228 6.73 -8.10 22.89
N ALA A 229 7.73 -7.25 23.13
CA ALA A 229 7.71 -6.31 24.25
C ALA A 229 6.50 -5.36 24.22
N PHE A 230 6.17 -4.84 23.03
CA PHE A 230 4.99 -4.01 22.82
C PHE A 230 3.69 -4.70 23.26
N PHE A 231 3.49 -5.97 22.89
CA PHE A 231 2.30 -6.71 23.31
C PHE A 231 2.33 -7.09 24.80
N GLU A 232 3.50 -7.30 25.40
CA GLU A 232 3.60 -7.53 26.86
C GLU A 232 3.17 -6.31 27.67
N GLU A 233 3.41 -5.09 27.17
CA GLU A 233 2.97 -3.83 27.80
C GLU A 233 1.48 -3.54 27.64
N ILE A 234 0.78 -4.25 26.72
CA ILE A 234 -0.63 -4.02 26.41
C ILE A 234 -1.42 -5.33 26.59
N PRO A 235 -1.65 -5.76 27.84
CA PRO A 235 -2.46 -6.93 28.10
C PRO A 235 -3.92 -6.69 27.71
N PRO A 236 -4.62 -7.70 27.16
CA PRO A 236 -6.04 -7.57 26.84
C PRO A 236 -6.89 -7.49 28.11
N PRO A 237 -8.13 -6.98 28.04
CA PRO A 237 -9.04 -6.90 29.18
C PRO A 237 -9.24 -8.25 29.88
N ALA A 238 -9.27 -8.24 31.21
CA ALA A 238 -9.39 -9.46 32.03
C ALA A 238 -10.72 -10.22 31.79
N ASN A 239 -11.75 -9.53 31.32
CA ASN A 239 -13.07 -10.08 31.00
C ASN A 239 -13.19 -10.62 29.58
N ASP A 240 -12.22 -10.39 28.70
CA ASP A 240 -12.24 -10.86 27.31
C ASP A 240 -11.32 -12.09 27.12
N LYS A 241 -11.90 -13.28 27.34
CA LYS A 241 -11.19 -14.56 27.17
C LYS A 241 -10.68 -14.79 25.76
N THR A 242 -11.40 -14.29 24.75
CA THR A 242 -11.02 -14.45 23.34
C THR A 242 -9.79 -13.62 23.04
N ALA A 243 -9.76 -12.35 23.48
CA ALA A 243 -8.60 -11.49 23.33
C ALA A 243 -7.38 -12.04 24.07
N GLN A 244 -7.55 -12.61 25.28
CA GLN A 244 -6.47 -13.27 26.03
C GLN A 244 -5.85 -14.45 25.27
N LEU A 245 -6.70 -15.31 24.68
CA LEU A 245 -6.22 -16.46 23.90
C LEU A 245 -5.43 -16.00 22.67
N LEU A 246 -5.95 -15.02 21.92
CA LEU A 246 -5.28 -14.47 20.73
C LEU A 246 -3.97 -13.77 21.09
N HIS A 247 -3.96 -12.99 22.16
CA HIS A 247 -2.76 -12.30 22.65
C HIS A 247 -1.66 -13.28 23.06
N GLY A 248 -2.02 -14.35 23.79
CA GLY A 248 -1.09 -15.42 24.16
C GLY A 248 -0.48 -16.12 22.94
N GLU A 249 -1.29 -16.41 21.91
CA GLU A 249 -0.81 -17.02 20.67
C GLU A 249 0.15 -16.10 19.90
N VAL A 250 -0.17 -14.80 19.81
CA VAL A 250 0.72 -13.80 19.18
C VAL A 250 2.07 -13.74 19.92
N LEU A 251 2.06 -13.61 21.25
CA LEU A 251 3.29 -13.56 22.04
C LEU A 251 4.12 -14.84 21.92
N ASN A 252 3.48 -16.02 21.94
CA ASN A 252 4.19 -17.28 21.80
C ASN A 252 4.92 -17.38 20.45
N ARG A 253 4.27 -17.00 19.34
CA ARG A 253 4.91 -16.98 18.02
C ARG A 253 6.09 -16.02 17.94
N LEU A 254 5.94 -14.82 18.48
CA LEU A 254 7.03 -13.84 18.52
C LEU A 254 8.20 -14.33 19.38
N ARG A 255 7.92 -14.99 20.51
CA ARG A 255 8.94 -15.63 21.34
C ARG A 255 9.66 -16.77 20.63
N TYR A 256 8.98 -17.58 19.82
CA TYR A 256 9.65 -18.60 19.00
C TYR A 256 10.65 -17.98 18.03
N LEU A 257 10.27 -16.91 17.32
CA LEU A 257 11.21 -16.17 16.45
C LEU A 257 12.41 -15.65 17.23
N LYS A 258 12.20 -15.11 18.43
CA LYS A 258 13.29 -14.68 19.32
C LYS A 258 14.19 -15.85 19.73
N HIS A 259 13.64 -16.99 20.15
CA HIS A 259 14.40 -18.15 20.61
C HIS A 259 15.28 -18.76 19.52
N VAL A 260 14.83 -18.74 18.26
CA VAL A 260 15.64 -19.19 17.11
C VAL A 260 16.59 -18.10 16.58
N GLY A 261 16.76 -16.98 17.31
CA GLY A 261 17.68 -15.91 16.94
C GLY A 261 17.21 -15.04 15.76
N LEU A 262 15.91 -15.00 15.48
CA LEU A 262 15.30 -14.18 14.42
C LEU A 262 14.54 -12.96 14.96
N GLY A 263 14.76 -12.59 16.23
CA GLY A 263 14.07 -11.45 16.87
C GLY A 263 14.30 -10.10 16.18
N TYR A 264 15.40 -9.95 15.44
CA TYR A 264 15.73 -8.73 14.69
C TYR A 264 14.94 -8.56 13.39
N LEU A 265 14.23 -9.61 12.94
CA LEU A 265 13.42 -9.54 11.73
C LEU A 265 12.09 -8.85 12.02
N ASP A 266 11.70 -7.94 11.13
CA ASP A 266 10.34 -7.43 11.07
C ASP A 266 9.42 -8.39 10.29
N LEU A 267 8.10 -8.30 10.52
CA LEU A 267 7.11 -9.18 9.91
C LEU A 267 6.74 -8.77 8.46
N ASN A 268 7.19 -7.59 8.01
CA ASN A 268 6.94 -7.10 6.65
C ASN A 268 8.06 -7.51 5.66
N ARG A 269 9.16 -8.10 6.15
CA ARG A 269 10.30 -8.52 5.32
C ARG A 269 9.89 -9.61 4.30
N PRO A 270 10.12 -9.42 2.99
CA PRO A 270 9.77 -10.42 1.99
C PRO A 270 10.60 -11.70 2.12
N THR A 271 9.94 -12.86 2.10
CA THR A 271 10.59 -14.19 2.25
C THR A 271 11.75 -14.41 1.28
N ARG A 272 11.63 -13.94 0.03
CA ARG A 272 12.70 -14.04 -1.00
C ARG A 272 14.01 -13.30 -0.67
N THR A 273 14.00 -12.45 0.36
CA THR A 273 15.17 -11.69 0.81
C THR A 273 15.83 -12.29 2.04
N LEU A 274 15.26 -13.37 2.58
CA LEU A 274 15.86 -14.13 3.66
C LEU A 274 16.98 -15.00 3.11
N SER A 275 18.06 -15.10 3.88
CA SER A 275 19.11 -16.09 3.67
C SER A 275 18.58 -17.51 3.85
N GLY A 276 19.34 -18.50 3.38
CA GLY A 276 19.01 -19.91 3.56
C GLY A 276 18.79 -20.27 5.04
N GLY A 277 19.74 -19.88 5.91
CA GLY A 277 19.65 -20.14 7.34
C GLY A 277 18.53 -19.36 8.05
N GLU A 278 18.17 -18.16 7.59
CA GLU A 278 16.98 -17.46 8.11
C GLU A 278 15.70 -18.23 7.74
N THR A 279 15.57 -18.65 6.48
CA THR A 279 14.40 -19.38 5.99
C THR A 279 14.20 -20.69 6.75
N GLU A 280 15.27 -21.44 6.95
CA GLU A 280 15.28 -22.68 7.72
C GLU A 280 14.79 -22.47 9.17
N ARG A 281 15.31 -21.45 9.86
CA ARG A 281 14.89 -21.12 11.22
C ARG A 281 13.46 -20.60 11.30
N VAL A 282 12.97 -19.86 10.29
CA VAL A 282 11.54 -19.48 10.20
C VAL A 282 10.66 -20.73 10.10
N ASN A 283 11.04 -21.70 9.26
CA ASN A 283 10.31 -22.96 9.14
C ASN A 283 10.27 -23.73 10.47
N LEU A 284 11.39 -23.75 11.21
CA LEU A 284 11.45 -24.35 12.55
C LEU A 284 10.43 -23.73 13.51
N THR A 285 10.23 -22.40 13.48
CA THR A 285 9.21 -21.76 14.33
C THR A 285 7.78 -22.19 14.00
N THR A 286 7.51 -22.53 12.74
CA THR A 286 6.20 -23.07 12.33
C THR A 286 5.97 -24.45 12.94
N CYS A 287 7.02 -25.28 12.98
CA CYS A 287 6.96 -26.58 13.61
C CYS A 287 6.84 -26.50 15.14
N LEU A 288 7.52 -25.55 15.80
CA LEU A 288 7.41 -25.31 17.25
C LEU A 288 6.02 -24.77 17.64
N GLY A 289 5.34 -24.09 16.72
CA GLY A 289 3.96 -23.63 16.90
C GLY A 289 2.90 -24.72 16.69
N ALA A 290 3.24 -25.81 16.02
CA ALA A 290 2.42 -27.01 16.03
C ALA A 290 2.73 -27.75 17.33
N SER A 291 1.74 -27.96 18.21
CA SER A 291 1.89 -28.61 19.51
C SER A 291 2.30 -30.09 19.42
N LEU A 292 3.50 -30.36 18.88
CA LEU A 292 4.09 -31.66 18.64
C LEU A 292 4.97 -32.02 19.83
N THR A 293 4.66 -33.13 20.49
CA THR A 293 5.48 -33.69 21.58
C THR A 293 6.43 -34.77 21.05
N ASN A 294 7.63 -34.92 21.63
CA ASN A 294 8.63 -35.93 21.24
C ASN A 294 9.15 -35.82 19.80
N THR A 295 9.38 -34.60 19.30
CA THR A 295 9.96 -34.38 17.96
C THR A 295 11.38 -33.82 18.04
N LEU A 296 12.33 -34.47 17.37
CA LEU A 296 13.69 -33.96 17.15
C LEU A 296 13.75 -33.39 15.73
N PHE A 297 14.14 -32.13 15.61
CA PHE A 297 14.41 -31.50 14.32
C PHE A 297 15.90 -31.60 14.02
N VAL A 298 16.26 -32.25 12.92
CA VAL A 298 17.63 -32.32 12.39
C VAL A 298 17.67 -31.45 11.14
N LEU A 299 18.59 -30.48 11.14
CA LEU A 299 18.82 -29.52 10.08
C LEU A 299 20.13 -29.87 9.36
#